data_AF-A0A8T3CL26-F1
#
_entry.id   AF-A0A8T3CL26-F1
#
_cell.length_a   1.000
_cell.length_b   1.000
_cell.length_c   1.000
_cell.angle_alpha   90.00
_cell.angle_beta   90.00
_cell.angle_gamma   90.00
#
_symmetry.space_group_name_H-M   'P 1'
#
loop_
_entity.id
_entity.type
_entity.pdbx_description
1 polymer ?
#
loop_
_entity_poly.entity_id
_entity_poly.type
_entity_poly.pdbx_seq_one_letter_code
_entity_poly.pdbx_strand_id
1 'polypeptide(L)'
;MAAYIMILYAIVYQFGWTEETVVAAAGSITKVFELVSKPNITAECLRDNITLSCFSSQGSEVTYRWESLPPCGNDSCVHLGQTMEIHPLPPSESTSYVCAAQNPVSKATSDPVHLGVCSIPWPPGSTWVLILCSVTSVTFCLIGIIIIVCKIKKCEDYEKAKLEPSPQ
;
A
#
# COMPACT_ATOMS: atom_id res chain seq x y z
N MET A 1 63.74 37.38 -25.22
CA MET A 1 63.35 36.98 -23.85
C MET A 1 62.58 38.09 -23.13
N ALA A 2 63.15 39.28 -22.97
CA ALA A 2 62.48 40.42 -22.31
C ALA A 2 61.16 40.85 -23.00
N ALA A 3 61.12 40.91 -24.33
CA ALA A 3 59.91 41.29 -25.08
C ALA A 3 58.73 40.35 -24.82
N TYR A 4 58.97 39.04 -24.68
CA TYR A 4 57.94 38.05 -24.39
C TYR A 4 57.30 38.27 -23.02
N ILE A 5 58.13 38.56 -22.00
CA ILE A 5 57.66 38.83 -20.63
C ILE A 5 56.82 40.12 -20.60
N MET A 6 57.24 41.17 -21.30
CA MET A 6 56.47 42.43 -21.35
C MET A 6 55.13 42.26 -22.06
N ILE A 7 55.07 41.45 -23.12
CA ILE A 7 53.82 41.14 -23.83
C ILE A 7 52.86 40.39 -22.90
N LEU A 8 53.35 39.38 -22.15
CA LEU A 8 52.54 38.66 -21.17
C LEU A 8 52.00 39.59 -20.09
N TYR A 9 52.84 40.47 -19.55
CA TYR A 9 52.43 41.43 -18.52
C TYR A 9 51.36 42.41 -19.04
N ALA A 10 51.52 42.89 -20.28
CA ALA A 10 50.53 43.75 -20.93
C ALA A 10 49.20 43.05 -21.18
N ILE A 11 49.20 41.77 -21.55
CA ILE A 11 47.99 40.95 -21.74
C ILE A 11 47.26 40.78 -20.39
N VAL A 12 47.98 40.43 -19.32
CA VAL A 12 47.39 40.30 -17.97
C VAL A 12 46.74 41.61 -17.53
N TYR A 13 47.40 42.75 -17.76
CA TYR A 13 46.90 44.08 -17.38
C TYR A 13 45.75 44.57 -18.27
N GLN A 14 45.77 44.29 -19.58
CA GLN A 14 44.71 44.70 -20.52
C GLN A 14 43.41 43.93 -20.31
N PHE A 15 43.49 42.67 -19.93
CA PHE A 15 42.31 41.85 -19.68
C PHE A 15 41.91 41.76 -18.20
N GLY A 16 42.60 42.50 -17.30
CA GLY A 16 42.22 42.61 -15.89
C GLY A 16 42.21 41.29 -15.12
N TRP A 17 43.12 40.36 -15.44
CA TRP A 17 43.20 39.05 -14.78
C TRP A 17 43.79 39.26 -13.37
N THR A 18 42.93 39.32 -12.36
CA THR A 18 43.35 39.23 -10.96
C THR A 18 43.52 37.75 -10.59
N GLU A 19 44.38 37.44 -9.61
CA GLU A 19 44.55 36.05 -9.14
C GLU A 19 43.22 35.39 -8.74
N GLU A 20 42.26 36.19 -8.27
CA GLU A 20 40.90 35.78 -7.92
C GLU A 20 40.11 35.22 -9.11
N THR A 21 40.23 35.78 -10.32
CA THR A 21 39.48 35.32 -11.50
C THR A 21 40.07 34.05 -12.10
N VAL A 22 41.40 33.85 -11.97
CA VAL A 22 42.08 32.62 -12.40
C VAL A 22 41.68 31.45 -11.50
N VAL A 23 41.60 31.67 -10.19
CA VAL A 23 41.16 30.67 -9.21
C VAL A 23 39.69 30.29 -9.42
N ALA A 24 38.83 31.27 -9.73
CA ALA A 24 37.43 31.01 -10.05
C ALA A 24 37.24 30.19 -11.35
N ALA A 25 38.06 30.44 -12.39
CA ALA A 25 37.99 29.72 -13.66
C ALA A 25 38.60 28.30 -13.60
N ALA A 26 39.52 28.05 -12.66
CA ALA A 26 40.16 26.75 -12.46
C ALA A 26 39.48 25.88 -11.38
N GLY A 27 38.48 26.41 -10.69
CA GLY A 27 37.76 25.69 -9.64
C GLY A 27 36.86 24.58 -10.19
N SER A 28 37.15 23.33 -9.85
CA SER A 28 36.20 22.22 -10.02
C SER A 28 35.13 22.30 -8.93
N ILE A 29 33.86 22.51 -9.31
CA ILE A 29 32.74 22.47 -8.36
C ILE A 29 32.56 21.01 -7.92
N THR A 30 33.03 20.69 -6.72
CA THR A 30 32.90 19.35 -6.14
C THR A 30 31.65 19.28 -5.27
N LYS A 31 30.66 18.47 -5.66
CA LYS A 31 29.43 18.27 -4.90
C LYS A 31 29.63 17.16 -3.87
N VAL A 32 29.43 17.47 -2.59
CA VAL A 32 29.56 16.51 -1.49
C VAL A 32 28.21 15.82 -1.25
N PHE A 33 28.22 14.49 -1.17
CA PHE A 33 27.04 13.68 -0.82
C PHE A 33 27.24 13.01 0.53
N GLU A 34 26.24 13.15 1.40
CA GLU A 34 26.17 12.38 2.64
C GLU A 34 25.72 10.93 2.36
N LEU A 35 26.25 9.99 3.14
CA LEU A 35 25.85 8.58 3.07
C LEU A 35 24.38 8.41 3.46
N VAL A 36 23.66 7.56 2.73
CA VAL A 36 22.27 7.23 2.99
C VAL A 36 22.18 6.32 4.21
N SER A 37 21.37 6.70 5.21
CA SER A 37 21.10 5.84 6.35
C SER A 37 20.09 4.75 6.01
N LYS A 38 19.97 3.74 6.89
CA LYS A 38 18.96 2.68 6.71
C LYS A 38 17.56 3.29 6.67
N PRO A 39 16.78 3.12 5.59
CA PRO A 39 15.46 3.70 5.51
C PRO A 39 14.46 2.97 6.41
N ASN A 40 13.51 3.70 6.96
CA ASN A 40 12.40 3.19 7.73
C ASN A 40 11.11 3.21 6.90
N ILE A 41 10.25 2.21 7.09
CA ILE A 41 8.95 2.13 6.44
C ILE A 41 7.86 2.48 7.44
N THR A 42 6.94 3.37 7.04
CA THR A 42 5.69 3.64 7.74
C THR A 42 4.50 3.23 6.86
N ALA A 43 3.44 2.74 7.49
CA ALA A 43 2.23 2.30 6.81
C ALA A 43 1.02 3.08 7.32
N GLU A 44 0.25 3.65 6.40
CA GLU A 44 -1.03 4.29 6.66
C GLU A 44 -2.15 3.40 6.11
N CYS A 45 -2.98 2.87 7.00
CA CYS A 45 -4.05 1.96 6.66
C CYS A 45 -5.37 2.73 6.48
N LEU A 46 -5.87 2.85 5.25
CA LEU A 46 -7.24 3.26 4.96
C LEU A 46 -8.11 2.02 4.71
N ARG A 47 -9.44 2.20 4.60
CA ARG A 47 -10.37 1.08 4.39
C ARG A 47 -10.10 0.28 3.12
N ASP A 48 -9.86 0.98 2.02
CA ASP A 48 -9.73 0.37 0.69
C ASP A 48 -8.34 0.55 0.08
N ASN A 49 -7.43 1.23 0.79
CA ASN A 49 -6.09 1.54 0.31
C ASN A 49 -5.09 1.55 1.48
N ILE A 50 -3.86 1.17 1.22
CA ILE A 50 -2.75 1.20 2.18
C ILE A 50 -1.64 2.03 1.54
N THR A 51 -1.19 3.07 2.23
CA THR A 51 -0.09 3.92 1.76
C THR A 51 1.17 3.58 2.54
N LEU A 52 2.17 3.04 1.86
CA LEU A 52 3.50 2.82 2.42
C LEU A 52 4.39 4.02 2.11
N SER A 53 5.09 4.51 3.13
CA SER A 53 6.04 5.61 3.00
C SER A 53 7.42 5.16 3.46
N CYS A 54 8.43 5.52 2.70
CA CYS A 54 9.83 5.21 3.00
C CYS A 54 10.58 6.50 3.33
N PHE A 55 11.41 6.45 4.37
CA PHE A 55 12.16 7.63 4.79
C PHE A 55 13.57 7.26 5.28
N SER A 56 14.57 7.98 4.78
CA SER A 56 15.95 7.93 5.28
C SER A 56 16.24 9.16 6.12
N SER A 57 16.81 8.97 7.32
CA SER A 57 17.14 10.08 8.24
C SER A 57 18.36 10.90 7.80
N GLN A 58 19.24 10.31 7.01
CA GLN A 58 20.46 10.94 6.47
C GLN A 58 20.59 10.62 4.98
N GLY A 59 21.26 11.51 4.25
CA GLY A 59 21.54 11.34 2.84
C GLY A 59 21.23 12.58 2.00
N SER A 60 22.08 12.86 1.02
CA SER A 60 21.89 13.94 0.05
C SER A 60 21.29 13.41 -1.25
N GLU A 61 20.25 14.08 -1.76
CA GLU A 61 19.57 13.75 -3.04
C GLU A 61 19.19 12.27 -3.16
N VAL A 62 18.47 11.80 -2.15
CA VAL A 62 18.07 10.41 -2.04
C VAL A 62 16.90 10.11 -2.98
N THR A 63 17.02 9.01 -3.70
CA THR A 63 15.97 8.40 -4.53
C THR A 63 15.50 7.11 -3.90
N TYR A 64 14.21 6.78 -4.06
CA TYR A 64 13.57 5.65 -3.40
C TYR A 64 12.99 4.67 -4.42
N ARG A 65 13.11 3.37 -4.10
CA ARG A 65 12.62 2.25 -4.91
C ARG A 65 12.02 1.18 -4.01
N TRP A 66 10.86 0.67 -4.37
CA TRP A 66 10.19 -0.42 -3.68
C TRP A 66 10.29 -1.72 -4.47
N GLU A 67 10.42 -2.82 -3.73
CA GLU A 67 10.49 -4.17 -4.27
C GLU A 67 9.62 -5.11 -3.43
N SER A 68 8.87 -6.00 -4.10
CA SER A 68 8.14 -7.08 -3.43
C SER A 68 9.07 -8.25 -3.10
N LEU A 69 8.75 -8.98 -2.03
CA LEU A 69 9.38 -10.22 -1.63
C LEU A 69 8.34 -11.35 -1.64
N PRO A 70 8.57 -12.43 -2.42
CA PRO A 70 9.70 -12.62 -3.33
C PRO A 70 9.67 -11.63 -4.51
N PRO A 71 10.84 -11.32 -5.12
CA PRO A 71 10.90 -10.48 -6.30
C PRO A 71 10.12 -11.15 -7.43
N CYS A 72 9.20 -10.40 -8.04
CA CYS A 72 8.27 -10.94 -9.03
C CYS A 72 8.92 -11.27 -10.40
N GLY A 73 10.23 -11.04 -10.55
CA GLY A 73 11.00 -11.35 -11.76
C GLY A 73 10.83 -10.38 -12.93
N ASN A 74 9.96 -9.36 -12.82
CA ASN A 74 9.76 -8.34 -13.86
C ASN A 74 9.92 -6.92 -13.29
N ASP A 75 10.36 -5.98 -14.13
CA ASP A 75 10.50 -4.56 -13.76
C ASP A 75 9.16 -3.90 -13.40
N SER A 76 8.03 -4.51 -13.77
CA SER A 76 6.69 -4.00 -13.50
C SER A 76 6.27 -4.01 -12.03
N CYS A 77 6.95 -4.76 -11.16
CA CYS A 77 6.62 -4.79 -9.72
C CYS A 77 7.54 -3.90 -8.88
N VAL A 78 8.33 -3.07 -9.56
CA VAL A 78 9.21 -2.11 -8.95
C VAL A 78 8.46 -0.78 -8.95
N HIS A 79 8.24 -0.23 -7.76
CA HIS A 79 7.64 1.10 -7.65
C HIS A 79 8.73 2.12 -7.37
N LEU A 80 8.76 3.20 -8.15
CA LEU A 80 9.70 4.31 -7.95
C LEU A 80 9.01 5.42 -7.17
N GLY A 81 9.75 6.04 -6.25
CA GLY A 81 9.25 7.13 -5.43
C GLY A 81 9.25 6.80 -3.94
N GLN A 82 9.10 7.85 -3.14
CA GLN A 82 9.17 7.76 -1.69
C GLN A 82 7.96 7.03 -1.09
N THR A 83 6.81 7.13 -1.75
CA THR A 83 5.54 6.54 -1.32
C THR A 83 5.03 5.55 -2.37
N MET A 84 4.29 4.53 -1.92
CA MET A 84 3.64 3.54 -2.75
C MET A 84 2.25 3.24 -2.18
N GLU A 85 1.25 3.20 -3.05
CA GLU A 85 -0.11 2.79 -2.69
C GLU A 85 -0.35 1.35 -3.10
N ILE A 86 -0.98 0.58 -2.20
CA ILE A 86 -1.31 -0.82 -2.42
C ILE A 86 -2.73 -1.09 -1.91
N HIS A 87 -3.43 -1.95 -2.63
CA HIS A 87 -4.73 -2.42 -2.18
C HIS A 87 -4.56 -3.41 -1.04
N PRO A 88 -5.53 -3.49 -0.10
CA PRO A 88 -5.53 -4.53 0.91
C PRO A 88 -5.59 -5.91 0.26
N LEU A 89 -4.58 -6.75 0.53
CA LEU A 89 -4.58 -8.14 0.10
C LEU A 89 -5.27 -9.02 1.15
N PRO A 90 -5.95 -10.11 0.71
CA PRO A 90 -6.45 -11.11 1.65
C PRO A 90 -5.27 -11.74 2.42
N PRO A 91 -5.47 -12.19 3.67
CA PRO A 91 -4.41 -12.72 4.53
C PRO A 91 -3.74 -13.99 4.00
N SER A 92 -4.31 -14.63 2.96
CA SER A 92 -3.71 -15.76 2.24
C SER A 92 -2.54 -15.35 1.34
N GLU A 93 -2.48 -14.09 0.91
CA GLU A 93 -1.44 -13.57 0.02
C GLU A 93 -0.34 -12.90 0.87
N SER A 94 0.56 -13.72 1.43
CA SER A 94 1.67 -13.23 2.26
C SER A 94 2.78 -12.62 1.39
N THR A 95 2.61 -11.35 1.02
CA THR A 95 3.65 -10.56 0.33
C THR A 95 4.27 -9.56 1.29
N SER A 96 5.60 -9.43 1.24
CA SER A 96 6.34 -8.39 1.96
C SER A 96 6.93 -7.38 0.99
N TYR A 97 7.16 -6.16 1.46
CA TYR A 97 7.83 -5.12 0.68
C TYR A 97 9.09 -4.62 1.37
N VAL A 98 10.09 -4.27 0.57
CA VAL A 98 11.29 -3.57 1.02
C VAL A 98 11.44 -2.28 0.25
N CYS A 99 12.02 -1.27 0.90
CA CYS A 99 12.39 -0.02 0.27
C CYS A 99 13.92 0.10 0.20
N ALA A 100 14.45 0.48 -0.96
CA ALA A 100 15.82 0.89 -1.15
C ALA A 100 15.90 2.41 -1.32
N ALA A 101 16.77 3.04 -0.55
CA ALA A 101 17.12 4.44 -0.64
C ALA A 101 18.55 4.55 -1.21
N GLN A 102 18.75 5.38 -2.24
CA GLN A 102 20.07 5.51 -2.88
C GLN A 102 20.38 6.95 -3.31
N ASN A 103 21.66 7.27 -3.29
CA ASN A 103 22.23 8.44 -3.94
C ASN A 103 23.48 8.03 -4.76
N PRO A 104 24.16 8.94 -5.48
CA PRO A 104 25.30 8.58 -6.33
C PRO A 104 26.47 7.90 -5.61
N VAL A 105 26.54 7.99 -4.28
CA VAL A 105 27.66 7.51 -3.47
C VAL A 105 27.30 6.26 -2.64
N SER A 106 26.03 6.07 -2.28
CA SER A 106 25.62 5.03 -1.34
C SER A 106 24.19 4.54 -1.57
N LYS A 107 23.93 3.32 -1.11
CA LYS A 107 22.62 2.66 -1.15
C LYS A 107 22.37 1.94 0.17
N ALA A 108 21.15 2.05 0.68
CA ALA A 108 20.68 1.36 1.88
C ALA A 108 19.28 0.78 1.65
N THR A 109 18.97 -0.31 2.36
CA THR A 109 17.68 -1.03 2.23
C THR A 109 17.03 -1.18 3.60
N SER A 110 15.70 -1.02 3.64
CA SER A 110 14.90 -1.12 4.86
C SER A 110 14.75 -2.57 5.32
N ASP A 111 14.22 -2.74 6.53
CA ASP A 111 13.64 -4.03 6.92
C ASP A 111 12.36 -4.31 6.12
N PRO A 112 12.01 -5.59 5.90
CA PRO A 112 10.78 -5.95 5.18
C PRO A 112 9.54 -5.65 6.02
N VAL A 113 8.53 -5.08 5.38
CA VAL A 113 7.19 -4.87 5.97
C VAL A 113 6.21 -5.91 5.44
N HIS A 114 5.42 -6.52 6.32
CA HIS A 114 4.36 -7.46 5.94
C HIS A 114 3.03 -6.73 5.74
N LEU A 115 2.31 -7.08 4.68
CA LEU A 115 0.97 -6.53 4.39
C LEU A 115 -0.08 -6.79 5.49
N GLY A 116 0.15 -7.77 6.36
CA GLY A 116 -0.70 -8.04 7.53
C GLY A 116 -0.72 -6.94 8.59
N VAL A 117 0.09 -5.88 8.44
CA VAL A 117 0.09 -4.71 9.34
C VAL A 117 -1.29 -4.04 9.41
N CYS A 118 -2.02 -3.99 8.29
CA CYS A 118 -3.36 -3.42 8.27
C CYS A 118 -4.39 -4.51 8.56
N SER A 119 -4.73 -4.69 9.83
CA SER A 119 -5.89 -5.50 10.24
C SER A 119 -7.17 -4.76 9.90
N ILE A 120 -7.51 -4.66 8.62
CA ILE A 120 -8.76 -4.03 8.18
C ILE A 120 -9.89 -4.96 8.61
N PRO A 121 -10.82 -4.53 9.48
CA PRO A 121 -12.02 -5.29 9.74
C PRO A 121 -12.74 -5.39 8.40
N TRP A 122 -12.84 -6.60 7.85
CA TRP A 122 -13.68 -6.88 6.70
C TRP A 122 -15.02 -6.19 6.92
N PRO A 123 -15.55 -5.45 5.93
CA PRO A 123 -16.85 -4.80 6.10
C PRO A 123 -17.84 -5.87 6.59
N PRO A 124 -18.67 -5.57 7.60
CA PRO A 124 -19.75 -6.45 8.05
C PRO A 124 -20.80 -6.52 6.94
N GLY A 125 -20.43 -7.16 5.83
CA GLY A 125 -21.16 -7.25 4.57
C GLY A 125 -21.59 -8.68 4.26
N SER A 126 -20.98 -9.66 4.92
CA SER A 126 -21.33 -11.08 4.76
C SER A 126 -22.15 -11.64 5.92
N THR A 127 -22.09 -11.05 7.12
CA THR A 127 -22.82 -11.58 8.30
C THR A 127 -24.32 -11.32 8.21
N TRP A 128 -24.75 -10.13 7.77
CA TRP A 128 -26.17 -9.80 7.64
C TRP A 128 -26.86 -10.64 6.56
N VAL A 129 -26.15 -11.02 5.50
CA VAL A 129 -26.67 -11.93 4.46
C VAL A 129 -26.96 -13.30 5.04
N LEU A 130 -26.04 -13.86 5.84
CA LEU A 130 -26.25 -15.14 6.52
C LEU A 130 -27.39 -15.06 7.55
N ILE A 131 -27.49 -13.95 8.28
CA ILE A 131 -28.59 -13.71 9.22
C ILE A 131 -29.93 -13.67 8.48
N LEU A 132 -30.05 -12.92 7.38
CA LEU A 132 -31.27 -12.87 6.57
C LEU A 132 -31.66 -14.25 6.04
N CYS A 133 -30.71 -15.03 5.51
CA CYS A 133 -30.98 -16.40 5.05
C CYS A 133 -31.47 -17.32 6.17
N SER A 134 -30.89 -17.20 7.38
CA SER A 134 -31.33 -17.99 8.53
C SER A 134 -32.74 -17.61 8.99
N VAL A 135 -33.06 -16.32 9.03
CA VAL A 135 -34.38 -15.82 9.44
C VAL A 135 -35.46 -16.22 8.42
N THR A 136 -35.17 -16.15 7.12
CA THR A 136 -36.13 -16.61 6.11
C THR A 136 -36.34 -18.12 6.20
N SER A 137 -35.28 -18.92 6.36
CA SER A 137 -35.42 -20.37 6.52
C SER A 137 -36.28 -20.74 7.73
N VAL A 138 -36.06 -20.10 8.89
CA VAL A 138 -36.83 -20.39 10.11
C VAL A 138 -38.30 -20.00 9.94
N THR A 139 -38.57 -18.84 9.33
CA THR A 139 -39.96 -18.39 9.11
C THR A 139 -40.71 -19.31 8.16
N PHE A 140 -40.09 -19.76 7.07
CA PHE A 140 -40.69 -20.77 6.17
C PHE A 140 -40.98 -22.09 6.88
N CYS A 141 -40.07 -22.57 7.74
CA CYS A 141 -40.30 -23.77 8.54
C CYS A 141 -41.49 -23.60 9.49
N LEU A 142 -41.58 -22.47 10.21
CA LEU A 142 -42.69 -22.20 11.12
C LEU A 142 -44.03 -22.11 10.38
N ILE A 143 -44.07 -21.45 9.22
CA ILE A 143 -45.26 -21.37 8.37
C ILE A 143 -45.67 -22.78 7.90
N GLY A 144 -44.71 -23.61 7.48
CA GLY A 144 -44.95 -25.00 7.09
C GLY A 144 -45.57 -25.82 8.22
N ILE A 145 -45.02 -25.72 9.44
CA ILE A 145 -45.53 -26.41 10.63
C ILE A 145 -46.97 -25.95 10.95
N ILE A 146 -47.24 -24.64 10.90
CA ILE A 146 -48.58 -24.09 11.14
C ILE A 146 -49.57 -24.64 10.12
N ILE A 147 -49.21 -24.70 8.83
CA ILE A 147 -50.07 -25.25 7.78
C ILE A 147 -50.37 -26.73 8.05
N ILE A 148 -49.37 -27.53 8.43
CA ILE A 148 -49.55 -28.95 8.76
C ILE A 148 -50.48 -29.11 9.96
N VAL A 149 -50.26 -28.38 11.05
CA VAL A 149 -51.11 -28.45 12.25
C VAL A 149 -52.55 -28.02 11.94
N CYS A 150 -52.74 -26.95 11.17
CA CYS A 150 -54.06 -26.51 10.72
C CYS A 150 -54.77 -27.58 9.88
N LYS A 151 -54.02 -28.30 9.03
CA LYS A 151 -54.57 -29.42 8.24
C LYS A 151 -54.97 -30.59 9.14
N ILE A 152 -54.13 -30.99 10.09
CA ILE A 152 -54.43 -32.07 11.04
C ILE A 152 -55.68 -31.73 11.86
N LYS A 153 -55.76 -30.51 12.41
CA LYS A 153 -56.92 -30.07 13.19
C LYS A 153 -58.20 -30.06 12.36
N LYS A 154 -58.12 -29.58 11.11
CA LYS A 154 -59.26 -29.60 10.18
C LYS A 154 -59.70 -31.03 9.82
N CYS A 155 -58.77 -31.98 9.72
CA CYS A 155 -59.09 -33.40 9.53
C CYS A 155 -59.78 -33.99 10.77
N GLU A 156 -59.33 -33.65 11.97
CA GLU A 156 -59.98 -34.06 13.22
C GLU A 156 -61.42 -33.52 13.33
N ASP A 157 -61.63 -32.24 12.97
CA ASP A 157 -62.96 -31.63 12.94
C ASP A 157 -63.86 -32.26 11.87
N TYR A 158 -63.31 -32.65 10.70
CA TYR A 158 -64.05 -33.37 9.66
C TYR A 158 -64.49 -34.77 10.11
N GLU A 159 -63.61 -35.49 10.82
CA GLU A 159 -63.93 -36.81 11.35
C GLU A 159 -65.01 -36.74 12.44
N LYS A 160 -64.91 -35.75 13.34
CA LYS A 160 -65.94 -35.45 14.35
C LYS A 160 -67.29 -35.10 13.71
N ALA A 161 -67.31 -34.27 12.68
CA ALA A 161 -68.54 -33.89 11.98
C ALA A 161 -69.19 -35.05 11.22
N LYS A 162 -68.41 -36.03 10.75
CA LYS A 162 -68.92 -37.23 10.08
C LYS A 162 -69.57 -38.24 11.02
N LEU A 163 -69.21 -38.19 12.31
CA LEU A 163 -69.77 -39.06 13.34
C LEU A 163 -71.12 -38.54 13.89
N GLU A 164 -71.50 -37.30 13.57
CA GLU A 164 -72.80 -36.76 13.95
C GLU A 164 -73.89 -37.29 13.00
N PRO A 165 -74.89 -38.02 13.51
CA PRO A 165 -75.92 -38.64 12.66
C PRO A 165 -76.84 -37.59 12.03
N SER A 166 -77.25 -37.85 10.78
CA SER A 166 -78.15 -36.97 10.02
C SER A 166 -79.50 -36.82 10.74
N PRO A 167 -80.04 -35.59 10.85
CA PRO A 167 -81.32 -35.37 11.49
C PRO A 167 -82.44 -36.09 10.71
N GLN A 168 -83.24 -36.86 11.44
CA GLN A 168 -84.39 -37.63 10.95
C GLN A 168 -85.67 -36.80 10.99
#